data_AF-A0A356KBA5-F1
#
_entry.id   AF-A0A356KBA5-F1
#
_cell.length_a   1.000
_cell.length_b   1.000
_cell.length_c   1.000
_cell.angle_alpha   90.00
_cell.angle_beta   90.00
_cell.angle_gamma   90.00
#
_symmetry.space_group_name_H-M   'P 1'
#
loop_
_entity.id
_entity.type
_entity.pdbx_description
1 polymer ?
#
loop_
_entity_poly.entity_id
_entity_poly.type
_entity_poly.pdbx_seq_one_letter_code
_entity_poly.pdbx_strand_id
1 'polypeptide(L)' 'WMQSWITEDGAMNFAPPLAEKGEYIDFLAEMDVIAVCSVCPDGSSPCNDFEAKALRMQILEPDDGARSEAGC' A
#
# COMPACT_ATOMS: atom_id res chain seq x y z
N TRP A 1 0.01 3.33 5.15
CA TRP A 1 -1.30 3.80 5.66
C TRP A 1 -1.80 2.95 6.82
N MET A 2 -2.34 1.73 6.68
CA MET A 2 -2.88 1.02 7.85
C MET A 2 -1.79 0.50 8.81
N GLN A 3 -1.88 0.86 10.10
CA GLN A 3 -1.02 0.35 11.17
C GLN A 3 -1.82 -0.57 12.09
N SER A 4 -1.49 -1.86 12.10
CA SER A 4 -2.20 -2.87 12.91
C SER A 4 -1.25 -3.93 13.45
N TRP A 5 -1.56 -4.48 14.63
CA TRP A 5 -0.80 -5.56 15.26
C TRP A 5 -1.71 -6.44 16.13
N ILE A 6 -1.20 -7.60 16.52
CA ILE A 6 -1.85 -8.52 17.45
C ILE A 6 -1.15 -8.40 18.81
N THR A 7 -1.91 -8.22 19.89
CA THR A 7 -1.39 -8.20 21.26
C THR A 7 -1.12 -9.60 21.80
N GLU A 8 -0.40 -9.71 22.91
CA GLU A 8 -0.03 -11.02 23.50
C GLU A 8 -1.25 -11.89 23.86
N ASP A 9 -2.39 -11.27 24.18
CA ASP A 9 -3.68 -11.94 24.44
C ASP A 9 -4.46 -12.28 23.16
N GLY A 10 -3.91 -12.00 21.99
CA GLY A 10 -4.48 -12.32 20.67
C GLY A 10 -5.44 -11.27 20.12
N ALA A 11 -5.62 -10.12 20.75
CA ALA A 11 -6.50 -9.07 20.25
C ALA A 11 -5.88 -8.28 19.08
N MET A 12 -6.69 -7.97 18.06
CA MET A 12 -6.29 -7.10 16.96
C MET A 12 -6.42 -5.64 17.37
N ASN A 13 -5.37 -4.87 17.14
CA ASN A 13 -5.28 -3.46 17.46
C ASN A 13 -4.90 -2.63 16.23
N PHE A 14 -5.29 -1.36 16.25
CA PHE A 14 -5.06 -0.40 15.17
C PHE A 14 -4.61 0.93 15.77
N ALA A 15 -3.76 1.65 15.04
CA ALA A 15 -3.40 3.03 15.37
C ALA A 15 -3.15 3.85 14.09
N PRO A 16 -2.93 5.17 14.21
CA PRO A 16 -2.69 6.02 13.06
C PRO A 16 -1.53 5.55 12.18
N PRO A 17 -1.63 5.70 10.85
CA PRO A 17 -0.52 5.52 9.94
C PRO A 17 0.78 6.19 10.42
N LEU A 18 1.90 5.47 10.33
CA LEU A 18 3.23 6.08 10.45
C LEU A 18 3.70 6.72 9.13
N ALA A 19 3.03 6.38 8.02
CA ALA A 19 3.46 6.80 6.70
C ALA A 19 3.19 8.29 6.47
N GLU A 20 4.14 8.97 5.85
CA GLU A 20 4.09 10.41 5.58
C GLU A 20 3.78 10.71 4.11
N LYS A 21 3.47 11.98 3.83
CA LYS A 21 3.18 12.44 2.46
C LYS A 21 4.43 12.34 1.59
N GLY A 22 4.32 11.60 0.50
CA GLY A 22 5.39 11.44 -0.50
C GLY A 22 6.11 10.10 -0.41
N GLU A 23 5.88 9.33 0.66
CA GLU A 23 6.28 7.93 0.70
C GLU A 23 5.47 7.10 -0.31
N TYR A 24 6.11 6.08 -0.87
CA TYR A 24 5.54 5.22 -1.89
C TYR A 24 6.02 3.78 -1.72
N ILE A 25 5.29 2.87 -2.34
CA ILE A 25 5.66 1.46 -2.49
C ILE A 25 5.53 1.12 -3.97
N ASP A 26 6.57 0.49 -4.51
CA ASP A 26 6.58 0.01 -5.89
C ASP A 26 6.38 -1.51 -5.91
N PHE A 27 5.66 -1.97 -6.94
CA PHE A 27 5.43 -3.39 -7.20
C PHE A 27 5.93 -3.73 -8.61
N LEU A 28 6.69 -4.83 -8.73
CA LEU A 28 6.99 -5.42 -10.02
C LEU A 28 5.83 -6.32 -10.46
N ALA A 29 5.28 -6.06 -11.65
CA ALA A 29 4.31 -6.95 -12.27
C ALA A 29 5.06 -8.10 -12.97
N GLU A 30 5.23 -9.23 -12.27
CA GLU A 30 5.88 -10.46 -12.79
C GLU A 30 5.09 -11.13 -13.94
N MET A 31 3.85 -10.70 -14.15
CA MET A 31 2.96 -11.15 -15.21
C MET A 31 1.95 -10.04 -15.55
N ASP A 32 1.14 -10.26 -16.59
CA ASP A 32 0.01 -9.36 -16.88
C ASP A 32 -0.99 -9.37 -15.72
N VAL A 33 -1.29 -8.20 -15.16
CA VAL A 33 -2.17 -8.03 -14.00
C VAL A 33 -3.22 -6.96 -14.22
N ILE A 34 -4.35 -7.12 -13.52
CA ILE A 34 -5.33 -6.04 -13.30
C ILE A 34 -5.18 -5.61 -11.84
N ALA A 35 -4.58 -4.44 -11.61
CA ALA A 35 -4.46 -3.86 -10.29
C ALA A 35 -5.68 -2.97 -9.97
N VAL A 36 -6.22 -3.11 -8.76
CA VAL A 36 -7.30 -2.27 -8.25
C VAL A 36 -6.88 -1.70 -6.90
N CYS A 37 -6.91 -0.37 -6.77
CA CYS A 37 -6.70 0.31 -5.50
C CYS A 37 -8.00 0.98 -5.03
N SER A 38 -8.37 0.72 -3.79
CA SER A 38 -9.45 1.42 -3.10
C SER A 38 -8.87 2.38 -2.08
N VAL A 39 -9.26 3.65 -2.20
CA VAL A 39 -8.99 4.63 -1.15
C VAL A 39 -10.00 4.39 -0.03
N CYS A 40 -9.55 3.80 1.08
CA CYS A 40 -10.42 3.43 2.20
C CYS A 40 -11.20 4.68 2.70
N PRO A 41 -12.54 4.62 2.77
CA PRO A 41 -13.35 5.75 3.21
C PRO A 41 -13.51 5.84 4.74
N ASP A 42 -12.93 4.91 5.49
CA ASP A 42 -13.12 4.84 6.93
C ASP A 42 -12.56 6.09 7.64
N GLY A 43 -13.46 6.83 8.29
CA GLY A 43 -13.15 7.93 9.20
C GLY A 43 -13.57 7.65 10.65
N SER A 44 -14.00 6.43 10.94
CA SER A 44 -14.47 6.03 12.28
C SER A 44 -13.39 5.38 13.15
N SER A 45 -12.28 4.97 12.54
CA SER A 45 -11.18 4.30 13.21
C SER A 45 -9.85 5.01 12.97
N PRO A 46 -8.82 4.73 13.80
CA PRO A 46 -7.50 5.32 13.60
C PRO A 46 -6.78 4.79 12.35
N CYS A 47 -7.27 3.74 11.67
CA CYS A 47 -6.61 3.08 10.54
C CYS A 47 -6.22 4.03 9.39
N ASN A 48 -7.01 5.09 9.21
CA ASN A 48 -6.78 6.11 8.18
C ASN A 48 -6.54 7.49 8.80
N ASP A 49 -6.27 7.55 10.10
CA ASP A 49 -6.19 8.80 10.86
C ASP A 49 -7.48 9.63 10.67
N PHE A 50 -8.62 8.95 10.81
CA PHE A 50 -9.98 9.51 10.86
C PHE A 50 -10.46 10.29 9.63
N GLU A 51 -9.69 10.34 8.54
CA GLU A 51 -10.08 11.01 7.30
C GLU A 51 -9.55 10.28 6.05
N ALA A 52 -10.34 10.30 4.97
CA ALA A 52 -9.90 9.76 3.69
C ALA A 52 -8.86 10.69 3.03
N LYS A 53 -7.73 10.10 2.64
CA LYS A 53 -6.61 10.80 2.00
C LYS A 53 -6.44 10.30 0.56
N ALA A 54 -6.17 11.20 -0.39
CA ALA A 54 -6.00 10.83 -1.79
C ALA A 54 -4.74 9.97 -2.01
N LEU A 55 -4.85 8.93 -2.83
CA LEU A 55 -3.73 8.09 -3.26
C LEU A 55 -3.43 8.31 -4.74
N ARG A 56 -2.16 8.15 -5.11
CA ARG A 56 -1.70 8.19 -6.49
C ARG A 56 -1.23 6.79 -6.88
N MET A 57 -1.75 6.30 -8.00
CA MET A 57 -1.24 5.11 -8.67
C MET A 57 -0.52 5.54 -9.95
N GLN A 58 0.67 5.01 -10.16
CA GLN A 58 1.47 5.23 -11.37
C GLN A 58 1.85 3.89 -11.96
N ILE A 59 1.78 3.79 -13.29
CA ILE A 59 2.36 2.67 -14.02
C ILE A 59 3.69 3.15 -14.57
N LEU A 60 4.76 2.44 -14.23
CA LEU A 60 6.12 2.74 -14.65
C LEU A 60 6.53 1.70 -15.69
N GLU A 61 7.24 2.15 -16.72
CA GLU A 61 7.93 1.22 -17.61
C GLU A 61 9.16 0.67 -16.87
N PRO A 62 9.47 -0.63 -17.01
CA PRO A 62 10.69 -1.18 -16.44
C PRO A 62 11.91 -0.55 -17.11
N ASP A 63 12.94 -0.22 -16.32
CA ASP A 63 14.26 0.07 -16.88
C ASP A 63 14.75 -1.17 -17.66
N ASP A 64 15.46 -0.98 -18.77
CA ASP A 64 15.87 -2.04 -19.70
C ASP A 64 16.57 -3.25 -19.02
N GLY A 65 17.15 -3.07 -17.82
CA GLY A 65 17.78 -4.12 -17.02
C GLY A 65 16.85 -4.94 -16.10
N ALA A 66 15.63 -4.48 -15.82
CA ALA A 66 14.69 -5.22 -14.95
C ALA A 66 14.04 -6.41 -15.69
N ARG A 67 13.89 -6.31 -17.02
CA ARG A 67 13.39 -7.43 -17.85
C ARG A 67 14.44 -8.51 -18.12
N SER A 68 15.74 -8.22 -18.03
CA SER A 68 16.80 -9.22 -18.28
C SER A 68 16.98 -10.23 -17.14
N GLU A 69 16.62 -9.86 -15.90
CA GLU A 69 16.66 -10.76 -14.72
C GLU A 69 15.40 -11.63 -14.62
N ALA A 70 14.29 -11.23 -15.25
CA ALA A 70 13.00 -11.92 -15.19
C ALA A 70 12.82 -13.05 -16.21
N GLY A 71 13.86 -13.38 -17.00
CA GLY A 71 13.95 -14.62 -17.78
C GLY A 71 12.73 -14.97 -18.64
N CYS A 72 12.53 -14.25 -19.74
CA CYS A 72 11.85 -14.81 -20.91
C CYS A 72 12.88 -15.20 -21.98
#